data_AF-A0A9D7IFM1-F1
#
_entry.id   AF-A0A9D7IFM1-F1
#
_cell.length_a   1.000
_cell.length_b   1.000
_cell.length_c   1.000
_cell.angle_alpha   90.00
_cell.angle_beta   90.00
_cell.angle_gamma   90.00
#
_symmetry.space_group_name_H-M   'P 1'
#
loop_
_entity.id
_entity.type
_entity.pdbx_description
1 polymer ?
#
loop_
_entity_poly.entity_id
_entity_poly.type
_entity_poly.pdbx_seq_one_letter_code
_entity_poly.pdbx_strand_id
1 'polypeptide(L)'
;MASDNSGISSCIASSWWQPVLFAGLAGGMGWGIRGQYGHETGAMIAGLLVSLTLVFLMAPPTIKSLSAARAAALATAAIGIGGTMTYGQTIGLTQNANFIGHWEAWRWGMIGLSIKGGIWISFAGAFLGIGLGCEIPLSRDAAPDGGAPGGLHGRDFPAELSL
;
A
#
# COMPACT_ATOMS: atom_id res chain seq x y z
N MET A 1 -33.23 -6.16 32.99
CA MET A 1 -33.27 -5.18 31.88
C MET A 1 -31.83 -5.02 31.41
N ALA A 2 -31.37 -5.96 30.59
CA ALA A 2 -29.98 -6.10 30.18
C ALA A 2 -29.71 -5.27 28.92
N SER A 3 -28.52 -4.69 28.85
CA SER A 3 -28.06 -3.78 27.80
C SER A 3 -27.94 -4.47 26.44
N ASP A 4 -28.57 -3.92 25.41
CA ASP A 4 -28.18 -4.16 24.02
C ASP A 4 -27.30 -3.00 23.55
N ASN A 5 -25.99 -3.19 23.76
CA ASN A 5 -24.92 -2.39 23.16
C ASN A 5 -24.68 -2.82 21.70
N SER A 6 -25.74 -2.85 20.89
CA SER A 6 -25.66 -3.20 19.46
C SER A 6 -25.02 -2.09 18.58
N GLY A 7 -24.53 -1.01 19.19
CA GLY A 7 -23.95 0.15 18.49
C GLY A 7 -22.44 0.15 18.28
N ILE A 8 -21.70 -0.88 18.73
CA ILE A 8 -20.21 -0.91 18.70
C ILE A 8 -19.66 -1.95 17.69
N SER A 9 -20.52 -2.63 16.92
CA SER A 9 -20.10 -3.77 16.09
C SER A 9 -19.67 -3.47 14.65
N SER A 10 -19.56 -2.22 14.22
CA SER A 10 -18.96 -1.89 12.91
C SER A 10 -17.48 -1.59 13.08
N CYS A 11 -16.68 -2.65 13.20
CA CYS A 11 -15.24 -2.64 13.02
C CYS A 11 -14.90 -2.02 11.66
N ILE A 12 -14.62 -0.71 11.63
CA ILE A 12 -13.95 0.09 10.59
C ILE A 12 -14.01 -0.55 9.18
N ALA A 13 -15.22 -0.69 8.63
CA ALA A 13 -15.36 -0.73 7.18
C ALA A 13 -15.62 0.72 6.79
N SER A 14 -14.57 1.45 6.40
CA SER A 14 -14.75 2.81 5.91
C SER A 14 -15.77 2.79 4.76
N SER A 15 -16.75 3.68 4.81
CA SER A 15 -17.68 3.82 3.70
C SER A 15 -16.88 4.18 2.44
N TRP A 16 -17.20 3.56 1.31
CA TRP A 16 -16.41 3.62 0.07
C TRP A 16 -16.06 5.04 -0.42
N TRP A 17 -16.82 6.06 0.00
CA TRP A 17 -16.53 7.46 -0.31
C TRP A 17 -15.36 8.04 0.51
N GLN A 18 -15.09 7.54 1.71
CA GLN A 18 -14.06 8.06 2.62
C GLN A 18 -12.65 7.84 2.05
N PRO A 19 -12.25 6.64 1.59
CA PRO A 19 -10.97 6.44 0.93
C PRO A 19 -10.81 7.32 -0.30
N VAL A 20 -11.87 7.49 -1.10
CA VAL A 20 -11.84 8.32 -2.31
C VAL A 20 -11.59 9.78 -1.97
N LEU A 21 -12.35 10.34 -1.01
CA LEU A 21 -12.23 11.74 -0.62
C LEU A 21 -10.87 12.03 0.04
N PHE A 22 -10.49 11.24 1.04
CA PHE A 22 -9.26 11.50 1.79
C PHE A 22 -8.01 11.21 0.97
N ALA A 23 -7.99 10.14 0.15
CA ALA A 23 -6.88 9.91 -0.77
C ALA A 23 -6.80 11.01 -1.85
N GLY A 24 -7.94 11.54 -2.30
CA GLY A 24 -8.00 12.68 -3.19
C GLY A 24 -7.40 13.95 -2.59
N LEU A 25 -7.75 14.28 -1.34
CA LEU A 25 -7.18 15.42 -0.61
C LEU A 25 -5.69 15.25 -0.32
N ALA A 26 -5.28 14.06 0.15
CA ALA A 26 -3.88 13.72 0.40
C ALA A 26 -3.04 13.78 -0.88
N GLY A 27 -3.57 13.24 -1.98
CA GLY A 27 -2.96 13.29 -3.30
C GLY A 27 -2.88 14.71 -3.84
N GLY A 28 -3.93 15.52 -3.70
CA GLY A 28 -3.94 16.92 -4.11
C GLY A 28 -2.88 17.74 -3.37
N MET A 29 -2.77 17.56 -2.05
CA MET A 29 -1.72 18.21 -1.25
C MET A 29 -0.33 17.75 -1.65
N GLY A 30 -0.12 16.43 -1.81
CA GLY A 30 1.16 15.86 -2.26
C GLY A 30 1.59 16.37 -3.63
N TRP A 31 0.65 16.51 -4.57
CA TRP A 31 0.90 17.10 -5.88
C TRP A 31 1.22 18.59 -5.80
N GLY A 32 0.55 19.35 -4.92
CA GLY A 32 0.89 20.74 -4.65
C GLY A 32 2.33 20.91 -4.16
N ILE A 33 2.77 20.03 -3.24
CA ILE A 33 4.16 19.98 -2.75
C ILE A 33 5.13 19.65 -3.89
N ARG A 34 4.79 18.69 -4.76
CA ARG A 34 5.62 18.38 -5.93
C ARG A 34 5.79 19.58 -6.87
N GLY A 35 4.81 20.47 -6.96
CA GLY A 35 4.93 21.71 -7.72
C GLY A 35 6.08 22.61 -7.24
N GLN A 36 6.51 22.49 -5.98
CA GLN A 36 7.62 23.26 -5.39
C GLN A 36 8.94 22.47 -5.35
N TYR A 37 8.90 21.18 -5.01
CA TYR A 37 10.11 20.35 -4.84
C TYR A 37 10.55 19.58 -6.09
N GLY A 38 9.70 19.50 -7.12
CA GLY A 38 9.99 18.87 -8.41
C GLY A 38 10.40 17.40 -8.33
N HIS A 39 10.67 16.81 -9.49
CA HIS A 39 11.42 15.56 -9.64
C HIS A 39 10.87 14.37 -8.83
N GLU A 40 11.76 13.43 -8.48
CA GLU A 40 11.51 12.19 -7.74
C GLU A 40 10.96 12.46 -6.33
N THR A 41 11.60 13.35 -5.58
CA THR A 41 11.28 13.63 -4.17
C THR A 41 9.85 14.13 -3.99
N GLY A 42 9.41 15.07 -4.84
CA GLY A 42 8.03 15.56 -4.75
C GLY A 42 7.00 14.50 -5.12
N ALA A 43 7.33 13.59 -6.04
CA ALA A 43 6.47 12.45 -6.37
C ALA A 43 6.36 11.46 -5.21
N MET A 44 7.47 11.17 -4.52
CA MET A 44 7.47 10.28 -3.34
C MET A 44 6.56 10.80 -2.23
N ILE A 45 6.56 12.11 -1.95
CA ILE A 45 5.69 12.69 -0.92
C ILE A 45 4.21 12.45 -1.26
N ALA A 46 3.81 12.63 -2.52
CA ALA A 46 2.45 12.33 -2.97
C ALA A 46 2.11 10.84 -2.84
N GLY A 47 3.03 9.95 -3.24
CA GLY A 47 2.85 8.50 -3.10
C GLY A 47 2.72 8.05 -1.65
N LEU A 48 3.52 8.63 -0.75
CA LEU A 48 3.47 8.33 0.69
C LEU A 48 2.14 8.74 1.31
N LEU A 49 1.70 9.97 1.07
CA LEU A 49 0.45 10.48 1.63
C LEU A 49 -0.76 9.66 1.15
N VAL A 50 -0.85 9.39 -0.15
CA VAL A 50 -1.95 8.59 -0.73
C VAL A 50 -1.92 7.16 -0.21
N SER A 51 -0.76 6.50 -0.22
CA SER A 51 -0.66 5.10 0.20
C SER A 51 -0.94 4.91 1.69
N LEU A 52 -0.47 5.80 2.56
CA LEU A 52 -0.81 5.77 3.98
C LEU A 52 -2.30 5.97 4.21
N THR A 53 -2.93 6.95 3.53
CA THR A 53 -4.38 7.16 3.64
C THR A 53 -5.18 5.92 3.22
N LEU A 54 -4.80 5.28 2.11
CA LEU A 54 -5.46 4.05 1.64
C LEU A 54 -5.25 2.89 2.61
N VAL A 55 -4.03 2.69 3.09
CA VAL A 55 -3.74 1.61 4.05
C VAL A 55 -4.47 1.84 5.38
N PHE A 56 -4.54 3.06 5.91
CA PHE A 56 -5.25 3.34 7.15
C PHE A 56 -6.77 3.18 7.04
N LEU A 57 -7.37 3.50 5.88
CA LEU A 57 -8.82 3.47 5.70
C LEU A 57 -9.34 2.13 5.16
N MET A 58 -8.52 1.39 4.42
CA MET A 58 -8.95 0.17 3.72
C MET A 58 -8.29 -1.12 4.24
N ALA A 59 -7.17 -1.05 4.96
CA ALA A 59 -6.55 -2.27 5.50
C ALA A 59 -7.40 -2.84 6.65
N PRO A 60 -7.70 -4.15 6.65
CA PRO A 60 -8.32 -4.82 7.77
C PRO A 60 -7.49 -4.67 9.06
N PRO A 61 -8.12 -4.61 10.25
CA PRO A 61 -7.43 -4.53 11.54
C PRO A 61 -6.46 -5.70 11.80
N THR A 62 -6.62 -6.79 11.06
CA THR A 62 -5.81 -8.01 11.16
C THR A 62 -4.46 -7.90 10.44
N ILE A 63 -4.24 -6.86 9.62
CA ILE A 63 -2.96 -6.67 8.93
C ILE A 63 -1.89 -6.19 9.91
N LYS A 64 -0.74 -6.87 9.88
CA LYS A 64 0.45 -6.48 10.67
C LYS A 64 0.95 -5.11 10.20
N SER A 65 1.30 -4.24 11.16
CA SER A 65 1.84 -2.91 10.90
C SER A 65 3.05 -2.91 9.96
N LEU A 66 3.87 -3.97 9.99
CA LEU A 66 5.00 -4.15 9.09
C LEU A 66 4.58 -4.38 7.63
N SER A 67 3.52 -5.13 7.35
CA SER A 67 3.01 -5.34 5.99
C SER A 67 2.36 -4.07 5.45
N ALA A 68 1.62 -3.35 6.29
CA ALA A 68 1.08 -2.03 5.99
C ALA A 68 2.19 -1.01 5.62
N ALA A 69 3.26 -0.94 6.42
CA ALA A 69 4.40 -0.07 6.16
C ALA A 69 5.16 -0.45 4.88
N ARG A 70 5.32 -1.75 4.60
CA ARG A 70 5.94 -2.24 3.35
C ARG A 70 5.09 -1.87 2.13
N ALA A 71 3.77 -2.03 2.20
CA ALA A 71 2.87 -1.62 1.12
C ALA A 71 2.96 -0.12 0.82
N ALA A 72 2.95 0.72 1.86
CA ALA A 72 3.12 2.15 1.71
C ALA A 72 4.50 2.51 1.11
N ALA A 73 5.58 1.86 1.58
CA ALA A 73 6.93 2.09 1.07
C ALA A 73 7.08 1.69 -0.41
N LEU A 74 6.53 0.53 -0.81
CA LEU A 74 6.56 0.05 -2.19
C LEU A 74 5.75 0.95 -3.12
N ALA A 75 4.55 1.36 -2.71
CA ALA A 75 3.73 2.31 -3.46
C ALA A 75 4.42 3.67 -3.61
N THR A 76 5.06 4.15 -2.54
CA THR A 76 5.83 5.40 -2.52
C THR A 76 7.01 5.35 -3.49
N ALA A 77 7.79 4.26 -3.48
CA ALA A 77 8.90 4.06 -4.39
C ALA A 77 8.43 4.00 -5.85
N ALA A 78 7.34 3.28 -6.12
CA ALA A 78 6.74 3.20 -7.46
C ALA A 78 6.32 4.57 -8.01
N ILE A 79 5.67 5.40 -7.20
CA ILE A 79 5.33 6.79 -7.59
C ILE A 79 6.60 7.64 -7.75
N GLY A 80 7.59 7.47 -6.87
CA GLY A 80 8.88 8.16 -6.93
C GLY A 80 9.63 7.91 -8.24
N ILE A 81 9.64 6.66 -8.72
CA ILE A 81 10.22 6.29 -10.02
C ILE A 81 9.47 6.99 -11.16
N GLY A 82 8.14 7.07 -11.10
CA GLY A 82 7.34 7.88 -12.04
C GLY A 82 7.68 9.37 -11.97
N GLY A 83 8.30 9.80 -10.88
CA GLY A 83 8.85 11.13 -10.67
C GLY A 83 9.95 11.54 -11.65
N THR A 84 10.69 10.55 -12.19
CA THR A 84 11.83 10.71 -13.11
C THR A 84 11.43 11.02 -14.55
N MET A 85 10.16 10.79 -14.89
CA MET A 85 9.69 10.87 -16.27
C MET A 85 9.72 12.31 -16.82
N THR A 86 10.08 12.48 -18.08
CA THR A 86 9.89 13.72 -18.84
C THR A 86 8.39 13.92 -19.20
N TYR A 87 7.62 14.49 -18.27
CA TYR A 87 6.24 14.95 -18.52
C TYR A 87 6.13 16.49 -18.63
N GLY A 88 7.22 17.23 -18.40
CA GLY A 88 7.26 18.69 -18.54
C GLY A 88 6.86 19.17 -19.95
N GLN A 89 7.21 18.42 -20.99
CA GLN A 89 6.76 18.71 -22.37
C GLN A 89 5.23 18.59 -22.50
N THR A 90 4.63 17.61 -21.85
CA THR A 90 3.17 17.38 -21.87
C THR A 90 2.43 18.43 -21.04
N ILE A 91 3.00 18.87 -19.91
CA ILE A 91 2.51 20.03 -19.14
C ILE A 91 2.65 21.32 -19.95
N GLY A 92 3.71 21.46 -20.73
CA GLY A 92 3.91 22.61 -21.62
C GLY A 92 2.74 22.80 -22.60
N LEU A 93 2.11 21.72 -23.06
CA LEU A 93 0.93 21.79 -23.93
C LEU A 93 -0.33 22.32 -23.22
N THR A 94 -0.40 22.27 -21.88
CA THR A 94 -1.57 22.72 -21.11
C THR A 94 -1.37 24.07 -20.43
N GLN A 95 -0.13 24.45 -20.09
CA GLN A 95 0.15 25.63 -19.26
C GLN A 95 1.02 26.70 -19.93
N ASN A 96 1.58 26.47 -21.12
CA ASN A 96 2.42 27.47 -21.78
C ASN A 96 1.56 28.63 -22.32
N ALA A 97 1.99 29.86 -21.99
CA ALA A 97 1.30 31.09 -22.39
C ALA A 97 1.12 31.23 -23.91
N ASN A 98 2.07 30.71 -24.70
CA ASN A 98 1.99 30.74 -26.18
C ASN A 98 0.91 29.81 -26.75
N PHE A 99 0.42 28.84 -25.97
CA PHE A 99 -0.63 27.92 -26.38
C PHE A 99 -2.01 28.27 -25.80
N ILE A 100 -2.14 29.40 -25.08
CA ILE A 100 -3.44 29.89 -24.61
C ILE A 100 -4.32 30.23 -25.82
N GLY A 101 -5.49 29.61 -25.92
CA GLY A 101 -6.41 29.72 -27.06
C GLY A 101 -6.29 28.58 -28.09
N HIS A 102 -5.24 27.76 -28.04
CA HIS A 102 -5.07 26.60 -28.92
C HIS A 102 -5.69 25.34 -28.30
N TRP A 103 -6.99 25.15 -28.55
CA TRP A 103 -7.78 24.06 -27.96
C TRP A 103 -7.24 22.65 -28.26
N GLU A 104 -6.66 22.44 -29.45
CA GLU A 104 -6.06 21.15 -29.82
C GLU A 104 -4.85 20.81 -28.97
N ALA A 105 -3.95 21.77 -28.74
CA ALA A 105 -2.77 21.59 -27.89
C ALA A 105 -3.18 21.25 -26.46
N TRP A 106 -4.18 21.96 -25.92
CA TRP A 106 -4.71 21.69 -24.58
C TRP A 106 -5.32 20.29 -24.48
N ARG A 107 -6.13 19.85 -25.45
CA ARG A 107 -6.72 18.50 -25.46
C ARG A 107 -5.66 17.41 -25.50
N TRP A 108 -4.66 17.54 -26.37
CA TRP A 108 -3.54 16.59 -26.46
C TRP A 108 -2.71 16.56 -25.18
N GLY A 109 -2.49 17.73 -24.56
CA GLY A 109 -1.85 17.85 -23.26
C GLY A 109 -2.62 17.11 -22.17
N MET A 110 -3.94 17.35 -22.06
CA MET A 110 -4.79 16.70 -21.06
C MET A 110 -4.84 15.18 -21.25
N ILE A 111 -5.02 14.69 -22.48
CA ILE A 111 -4.99 13.25 -22.78
C ILE A 111 -3.63 12.65 -22.42
N GLY A 112 -2.53 13.29 -22.80
CA GLY A 112 -1.19 12.84 -22.47
C GLY A 112 -0.93 12.78 -20.97
N LEU A 113 -1.41 13.77 -20.21
CA LEU A 113 -1.32 13.78 -18.75
C LEU A 113 -2.17 12.68 -18.11
N SER A 114 -3.40 12.45 -18.61
CA SER A 114 -4.26 11.37 -18.13
C SER A 114 -3.64 9.99 -18.35
N ILE A 115 -3.08 9.73 -19.53
CA ILE A 115 -2.44 8.44 -19.83
C ILE A 115 -1.17 8.25 -18.99
N LYS A 116 -0.26 9.23 -19.00
CA LYS A 116 0.98 9.16 -18.22
C LYS A 116 0.69 9.00 -16.72
N GLY A 117 -0.22 9.81 -16.19
CA GLY A 117 -0.65 9.74 -14.80
C GLY A 117 -1.32 8.42 -14.45
N GLY A 118 -2.23 7.95 -15.32
CA GLY A 118 -2.94 6.69 -15.12
C GLY A 118 -2.01 5.48 -15.05
N ILE A 119 -0.99 5.41 -15.91
CA ILE A 119 0.02 4.34 -15.89
C ILE A 119 0.75 4.30 -14.55
N TRP A 120 1.21 5.46 -14.06
CA TRP A 120 1.99 5.51 -12.81
C TRP A 120 1.16 5.29 -11.56
N ILE A 121 -0.08 5.81 -11.51
CA ILE A 121 -1.02 5.54 -10.41
C ILE A 121 -1.39 4.04 -10.40
N SER A 122 -1.59 3.42 -11.56
CA SER A 122 -1.86 1.98 -11.66
C SER A 122 -0.65 1.14 -11.21
N PHE A 123 0.55 1.55 -11.59
CA PHE A 123 1.79 0.90 -11.16
C PHE A 123 1.97 0.96 -9.64
N ALA A 124 1.72 2.11 -9.03
CA ALA A 124 1.73 2.25 -7.58
C ALA A 124 0.64 1.42 -6.88
N GLY A 125 -0.55 1.35 -7.46
CA GLY A 125 -1.63 0.48 -6.96
C GLY A 125 -1.24 -1.00 -6.99
N ALA A 126 -0.57 -1.45 -8.05
CA ALA A 126 -0.05 -2.82 -8.13
C ALA A 126 0.99 -3.09 -7.02
N PHE A 127 1.93 -2.18 -6.81
CA PHE A 127 2.96 -2.31 -5.75
C PHE A 127 2.39 -2.24 -4.34
N LEU A 128 1.35 -1.41 -4.13
CA LEU A 128 0.58 -1.38 -2.90
C LEU A 128 -0.08 -2.74 -2.63
N GLY A 129 -0.72 -3.32 -3.66
CA GLY A 129 -1.32 -4.66 -3.56
C GLY A 129 -0.31 -5.77 -3.26
N ILE A 130 0.86 -5.75 -3.91
CA ILE A 130 1.96 -6.69 -3.64
C ILE A 130 2.43 -6.57 -2.18
N GLY A 131 2.59 -5.35 -1.67
CA GLY A 131 3.02 -5.13 -0.30
C GLY A 131 2.02 -5.58 0.76
N LEU A 132 0.71 -5.55 0.44
CA LEU A 132 -0.34 -6.10 1.31
C LEU A 132 -0.43 -7.63 1.23
N GLY A 133 -0.16 -8.23 0.07
CA GLY A 133 -0.24 -9.67 -0.16
C GLY A 133 1.00 -10.47 0.22
N CYS A 134 2.12 -9.83 0.57
CA CYS A 134 3.37 -10.50 0.94
C CYS A 134 3.33 -11.01 2.39
N GLU A 135 2.53 -12.04 2.64
CA GLU A 135 2.77 -12.98 3.73
C GLU A 135 3.58 -14.14 3.15
N ILE A 136 4.88 -14.17 3.42
CA ILE A 136 5.67 -15.39 3.24
C ILE A 136 5.22 -16.32 4.37
N PRO A 137 4.63 -17.50 4.08
CA PRO A 137 4.39 -18.52 5.09
C PRO A 137 5.76 -19.11 5.47
N LEU A 138 6.51 -18.40 6.31
CA LEU A 138 7.74 -18.94 6.86
C LEU A 138 7.37 -19.67 8.15
N SER A 139 7.32 -21.00 8.04
CA SER A 139 7.24 -21.97 9.14
C SER A 139 5.90 -22.04 9.89
N ARG A 140 4.98 -22.88 9.42
CA ARG A 140 3.91 -23.46 10.27
C ARG A 140 3.61 -24.94 10.01
N ASP A 141 4.58 -25.67 9.45
CA ASP A 141 4.50 -27.13 9.27
C ASP A 141 5.53 -27.91 10.11
N ALA A 142 6.06 -27.34 11.20
CA ALA A 142 6.83 -28.10 12.19
C ALA A 142 6.22 -27.93 13.59
N ALA A 143 5.63 -29.01 14.07
CA ALA A 143 5.09 -29.32 15.41
C ALA A 143 3.60 -29.01 15.67
N PRO A 144 2.73 -30.02 15.53
CA PRO A 144 2.08 -30.67 16.67
C PRO A 144 3.04 -31.74 17.23
N ASP A 145 3.12 -32.09 18.51
CA ASP A 145 2.11 -32.11 19.55
C ASP A 145 2.82 -32.35 20.90
N GLY A 146 2.41 -31.58 21.91
CA GLY A 146 2.80 -31.80 23.29
C GLY A 146 2.17 -33.09 23.81
N GLY A 147 3.03 -34.05 24.18
CA GLY A 147 2.68 -35.20 25.00
C GLY A 147 3.66 -35.31 26.16
N ALA A 148 3.45 -34.55 27.22
CA ALA A 148 4.03 -34.88 28.52
C ALA A 148 3.04 -35.75 29.30
N PRO A 149 3.44 -36.96 29.72
CA PRO A 149 2.98 -37.52 30.97
C PRO A 149 4.16 -37.90 31.88
N GLY A 150 3.94 -37.79 33.18
CA GLY A 150 4.99 -37.78 34.19
C GLY A 150 5.54 -39.13 34.63
N GLY A 151 6.35 -39.07 35.69
CA GLY A 151 6.51 -40.17 36.65
C GLY A 151 7.72 -41.06 36.45
N LEU A 152 8.68 -40.94 37.37
CA LEU A 152 9.78 -41.86 37.63
C LEU A 152 9.29 -43.28 37.95
N HIS A 153 9.78 -44.31 37.26
CA HIS A 153 10.03 -45.63 37.86
C HIS A 153 10.99 -46.44 36.97
N GLY A 154 12.06 -46.98 37.56
CA GLY A 154 13.07 -47.77 36.86
C GLY A 154 12.61 -49.16 36.44
N ARG A 155 13.60 -49.93 35.91
CA ARG A 155 13.60 -51.33 35.43
C ARG A 155 13.44 -51.44 33.90
N ASP A 156 14.25 -52.14 33.11
CA ASP A 156 15.39 -53.05 33.31
C ASP A 156 16.24 -53.06 32.02
N PHE A 157 17.57 -53.22 32.13
CA PHE A 157 18.42 -53.63 31.01
C PHE A 157 18.13 -55.10 30.64
N PRO A 158 18.26 -55.46 29.36
CA PRO A 158 18.88 -56.74 29.03
C PRO A 158 20.12 -56.54 28.14
N ALA A 159 21.20 -57.19 28.57
CA ALA A 159 22.33 -57.56 27.75
C ALA A 159 21.92 -58.66 26.74
N GLU A 160 22.68 -58.78 25.65
CA GLU A 160 22.47 -59.56 24.41
C GLU A 160 21.87 -58.72 23.28
N LEU A 161 22.45 -58.61 22.08
CA LEU A 161 23.20 -59.61 21.34
C LEU A 161 24.24 -58.93 20.43
N SER A 162 25.50 -59.34 20.59
CA SER A 162 26.58 -59.13 19.65
C SER A 162 26.34 -59.95 18.38
N LEU A 163 26.36 -59.31 17.21
CA LEU A 163 26.73 -59.89 15.93
C LEU A 163 27.29 -58.80 15.02
#